data_AF-A0A5C8I5D7-F1
#
_entry.id   AF-A0A5C8I5D7-F1
#
_cell.length_a   1.000
_cell.length_b   1.000
_cell.length_c   1.000
_cell.angle_alpha   90.00
_cell.angle_beta   90.00
_cell.angle_gamma   90.00
#
_symmetry.space_group_name_H-M   'P 1'
#
loop_
_entity.id
_entity.type
_entity.pdbx_description
1 polymer ?
#
loop_
_entity_poly.entity_id
_entity_poly.type
_entity_poly.pdbx_seq_one_letter_code
_entity_poly.pdbx_strand_id
1 'polypeptide(L)'
;MGHLIYGMAPAIRIDDRGLEHLRAVILTKLRRNESFGFNWDNEPDVHGDDALAKPGLHGTVWISQSSSLYFSFDERSDLPLNRKWLSQLADLANGTGGLRLIPEPAP
;
A
#
# COMPACT_ATOMS: atom_id res chain seq x y z
N MET A 1 19.11 11.71 2.30
CA MET A 1 18.11 12.77 2.00
C MET A 1 16.76 12.11 1.86
N GLY A 2 15.67 12.79 2.23
CA GLY A 2 14.29 12.26 2.12
C GLY A 2 13.45 13.22 1.28
N HIS A 3 12.39 12.69 0.65
CA HIS A 3 11.51 13.44 -0.24
C HIS A 3 10.10 13.56 0.39
N LEU A 4 9.44 14.70 0.19
CA LEU A 4 8.04 14.93 0.54
C LEU A 4 7.31 15.28 -0.76
N ILE A 5 6.44 14.40 -1.23
CA ILE A 5 5.68 14.61 -2.46
C ILE A 5 4.22 14.93 -2.11
N TYR A 6 3.73 16.05 -2.64
CA TYR A 6 2.35 16.53 -2.50
C TYR A 6 1.74 16.69 -3.90
N GLY A 7 0.75 15.87 -4.22
CA GLY A 7 0.25 15.65 -5.59
C GLY A 7 0.15 14.16 -5.88
N MET A 8 0.26 13.77 -7.16
CA MET A 8 0.28 12.35 -7.55
C MET A 8 1.48 11.64 -6.88
N ALA A 9 1.20 10.68 -6.01
CA ALA A 9 2.20 9.82 -5.41
C ALA A 9 2.84 8.91 -6.48
N PRO A 10 4.11 8.50 -6.32
CA PRO A 10 4.74 7.56 -7.24
C PRO A 10 3.97 6.24 -7.30
N ALA A 11 4.04 5.55 -8.44
CA ALA A 11 3.52 4.19 -8.55
C ALA A 11 4.34 3.25 -7.65
N ILE A 12 3.67 2.57 -6.73
CA ILE A 12 4.31 1.61 -5.81
C ILE A 12 4.08 0.22 -6.36
N ARG A 13 5.15 -0.47 -6.76
CA ARG A 13 5.08 -1.86 -7.25
C ARG A 13 4.95 -2.83 -6.07
N ILE A 14 3.87 -3.60 -6.07
CA ILE A 14 3.54 -4.62 -5.08
C ILE A 14 3.14 -5.87 -5.87
N ASP A 15 3.45 -7.06 -5.36
CA ASP A 15 2.96 -8.29 -5.96
C ASP A 15 1.42 -8.34 -5.93
N ASP A 16 0.80 -8.90 -6.97
CA ASP A 16 -0.66 -8.90 -7.12
C ASP A 16 -1.38 -9.48 -5.89
N ARG A 17 -0.81 -10.53 -5.29
CA ARG A 17 -1.37 -11.18 -4.10
C ARG A 17 -1.38 -10.22 -2.90
N GLY A 18 -0.28 -9.54 -2.61
CA GLY A 18 -0.22 -8.49 -1.60
C GLY A 18 -1.15 -7.31 -1.92
N LEU A 19 -1.19 -6.88 -3.18
CA LEU A 19 -2.02 -5.77 -3.63
C LEU A 19 -3.52 -6.06 -3.48
N GLU A 20 -3.98 -7.29 -3.70
CA GLU A 20 -5.37 -7.71 -3.48
C GLU A 20 -5.79 -7.53 -2.01
N HIS A 21 -4.93 -7.92 -1.07
CA HIS A 21 -5.17 -7.80 0.36
C HIS A 21 -5.14 -6.33 0.81
N LEU A 22 -4.16 -5.57 0.32
CA LEU A 22 -4.09 -4.13 0.58
C LEU A 22 -5.31 -3.42 0.04
N ARG A 23 -5.73 -3.69 -1.20
CA ARG A 23 -6.95 -3.13 -1.81
C ARG A 23 -8.16 -3.39 -0.93
N ALA A 24 -8.35 -4.62 -0.43
CA ALA A 24 -9.47 -4.96 0.42
C ALA A 24 -9.48 -4.15 1.74
N VAL A 25 -8.35 -4.03 2.41
CA VAL A 25 -8.21 -3.26 3.65
C VAL A 25 -8.40 -1.76 3.38
N ILE A 26 -7.68 -1.20 2.40
CA ILE A 26 -7.75 0.22 2.03
C ILE A 26 -9.19 0.62 1.71
N LEU A 27 -9.89 -0.12 0.85
CA LEU A 27 -11.30 0.18 0.52
C LEU A 27 -12.22 0.10 1.74
N THR A 28 -11.95 -0.82 2.66
CA THR A 28 -12.73 -0.93 3.91
C THR A 28 -12.56 0.31 4.79
N LYS A 29 -11.32 0.82 4.94
CA LYS A 29 -11.06 2.04 5.74
C LYS A 29 -11.66 3.29 5.10
N LEU A 30 -11.50 3.44 3.79
CA LEU A 30 -12.08 4.57 3.05
C LEU A 30 -13.61 4.59 3.12
N ARG A 31 -14.27 3.43 3.11
CA ARG A 31 -15.72 3.33 3.34
C ARG A 31 -16.16 3.77 4.73
N ARG A 32 -15.27 3.70 5.72
CA ARG A 32 -15.50 4.19 7.09
C ARG A 32 -15.03 5.63 7.29
N ASN A 33 -14.60 6.30 6.23
CA ASN A 33 -13.99 7.63 6.27
C ASN A 33 -12.78 7.70 7.23
N GLU A 34 -12.05 6.58 7.35
CA GLU A 34 -10.82 6.49 8.14
C GLU A 34 -9.63 6.83 7.22
N SER A 35 -8.95 7.94 7.51
CA SER A 35 -7.68 8.27 6.85
C SER A 35 -6.52 7.58 7.57
N PHE A 36 -5.50 7.14 6.82
CA PHE A 36 -4.38 6.39 7.36
C PHE A 36 -3.11 6.59 6.52
N GLY A 37 -1.96 6.36 7.14
CA GLY A 37 -0.69 6.28 6.43
C GLY A 37 -0.47 4.88 5.86
N PHE A 38 -0.01 4.80 4.61
CA PHE A 38 0.49 3.57 4.00
C PHE A 38 2.01 3.67 3.85
N ASN A 39 2.72 2.68 4.37
CA ASN A 39 4.17 2.61 4.38
C ASN A 39 4.64 1.40 3.58
N TRP A 40 5.74 1.59 2.87
CA TRP A 40 6.47 0.52 2.19
C TRP A 40 7.95 0.65 2.49
N ASP A 41 8.64 -0.50 2.49
CA ASP A 41 10.09 -0.61 2.59
C ASP A 41 10.64 -1.10 1.26
N ASN A 42 11.89 -0.75 0.92
CA ASN A 42 12.54 -1.04 -0.36
C ASN A 42 11.75 -0.51 -1.56
N GLU A 43 11.81 0.81 -1.79
CA GLU A 43 11.17 1.50 -2.91
C GLU A 43 11.47 0.78 -4.24
N PRO A 44 10.47 0.42 -5.03
CA PRO A 44 10.68 0.04 -6.42
C PRO A 44 10.86 1.30 -7.28
N ASP A 45 11.69 1.16 -8.32
CA ASP A 45 12.05 2.18 -9.32
C ASP A 45 10.85 3.08 -9.67
N VAL A 46 10.91 4.34 -9.25
CA VAL A 46 9.87 5.34 -9.53
C VAL A 46 10.03 5.76 -10.98
N HIS A 47 9.36 5.08 -11.90
CA HIS A 47 9.29 5.54 -13.27
C HIS A 47 8.28 6.69 -13.35
N GLY A 48 8.77 7.94 -13.40
CA GLY A 48 7.90 9.10 -13.65
C GLY A 48 8.27 10.43 -13.01
N ASP A 49 9.41 10.57 -12.34
CA ASP A 49 10.03 11.88 -12.09
C ASP A 49 11.55 11.66 -12.08
N ASP A 50 12.30 12.52 -12.78
CA ASP A 50 13.74 12.40 -12.91
C ASP A 50 14.42 12.29 -11.52
N ALA A 51 15.37 11.36 -11.40
CA ALA A 51 16.44 11.33 -10.38
C ALA A 51 16.18 10.64 -9.03
N LEU A 52 16.03 9.31 -9.03
CA LEU A 52 16.56 8.49 -7.94
C LEU A 52 17.50 7.40 -8.47
N ALA A 53 18.81 7.67 -8.38
CA ALA A 53 19.87 6.70 -8.73
C ALA A 53 19.91 5.46 -7.81
N LYS A 54 19.10 5.46 -6.74
CA LYS A 54 18.92 4.34 -5.82
C LYS A 54 17.45 4.30 -5.40
N PRO A 55 16.85 3.10 -5.32
CA PRO A 55 15.57 2.95 -4.64
C PRO A 55 15.67 3.49 -3.20
N GLY A 56 14.75 4.35 -2.80
CA GLY A 56 14.56 4.76 -1.41
C GLY A 56 14.33 3.55 -0.51
N LEU A 57 14.81 3.63 0.73
CA LEU A 57 14.72 2.50 1.66
C LEU A 57 13.32 2.30 2.25
N HIS A 58 12.53 3.38 2.34
CA HIS A 58 11.17 3.37 2.87
C HIS A 58 10.43 4.64 2.43
N GLY A 59 9.11 4.56 2.31
CA GLY A 59 8.25 5.69 1.96
C GLY A 59 6.89 5.59 2.65
N THR A 60 6.23 6.74 2.78
CA THR A 60 4.91 6.86 3.39
C THR A 60 4.01 7.74 2.52
N VAL A 61 2.79 7.29 2.25
CA VAL A 61 1.74 8.10 1.62
C VAL A 61 0.53 8.19 2.56
N TRP A 62 -0.05 9.38 2.64
CA TRP A 62 -1.31 9.58 3.34
C TRP A 62 -2.49 9.29 2.41
N ILE A 63 -3.39 8.41 2.85
CA ILE A 63 -4.58 8.01 2.08
C ILE A 63 -5.83 8.45 2.83
N SER A 64 -6.75 9.10 2.12
CA SER A 64 -8.04 9.58 2.64
C SER A 64 -9.15 9.39 1.60
N GLN A 65 -10.40 9.70 1.96
CA GLN A 65 -11.56 9.51 1.07
C GLN A 65 -11.49 10.38 -0.21
N SER A 66 -10.74 11.48 -0.19
CA SER A 66 -10.52 12.33 -1.38
C SER A 66 -9.36 11.85 -2.27
N SER A 67 -8.59 10.84 -1.84
CA SER A 67 -7.49 10.28 -2.61
C SER A 67 -8.03 9.48 -3.80
N SER A 68 -7.57 9.80 -5.00
CA SER A 68 -7.82 8.97 -6.19
C SER A 68 -6.86 7.78 -6.20
N LEU A 69 -7.39 6.58 -6.04
CA LEU A 69 -6.63 5.33 -6.06
C LEU A 69 -6.96 4.51 -7.30
N TYR A 70 -5.93 4.09 -8.01
CA TYR A 70 -6.03 3.16 -9.12
C TYR A 70 -5.23 1.90 -8.79
N PHE A 71 -5.91 0.75 -8.78
CA PHE A 71 -5.29 -0.56 -8.56
C PHE A 71 -5.23 -1.28 -9.91
N SER A 72 -4.01 -1.54 -10.39
CA SER A 72 -3.75 -2.36 -11.58
C SER A 72 -3.09 -3.66 -11.14
N PHE A 73 -3.45 -4.76 -11.80
CA PHE A 73 -2.95 -6.10 -11.51
C PHE A 73 -2.41 -6.69 -12.82
N ASP A 74 -1.29 -7.40 -12.76
CA ASP A 74 -0.71 -8.07 -13.93
C ASP A 74 -1.50 -9.34 -14.26
N GLU A 75 -1.89 -10.09 -13.23
CA GLU A 75 -2.67 -11.32 -13.31
C GLU A 75 -3.89 -11.27 -12.39
N ARG A 76 -4.89 -12.10 -12.71
CA ARG A 76 -6.06 -12.29 -11.85
C ARG A 76 -5.82 -13.49 -10.94
N SER A 77 -5.87 -13.29 -9.63
CA SER A 77 -5.81 -14.39 -8.66
C SER A 77 -7.23 -14.91 -8.38
N ASP A 78 -7.44 -16.21 -8.62
CA ASP A 78 -8.68 -16.92 -8.28
C ASP A 78 -8.65 -17.46 -6.83
N LEU A 79 -7.54 -17.27 -6.12
CA LEU A 79 -7.38 -17.72 -4.74
C LEU A 79 -8.16 -16.80 -3.80
N PRO A 80 -8.94 -17.37 -2.85
CA PRO A 80 -9.63 -16.55 -1.87
C PRO A 80 -8.64 -15.73 -1.03
N LEU A 81 -9.10 -14.57 -0.58
CA LEU A 81 -8.33 -13.72 0.34
C LEU A 81 -8.10 -14.45 1.66
N ASN A 82 -6.87 -14.35 2.16
CA ASN A 82 -6.47 -14.88 3.45
C ASN A 82 -7.03 -14.01 4.57
N ARG A 83 -8.03 -14.52 5.29
CA ARG A 83 -8.74 -13.77 6.35
C ARG A 83 -7.82 -13.35 7.49
N LYS A 84 -6.84 -14.20 7.83
CA LYS A 84 -5.88 -13.91 8.90
C LYS A 84 -4.97 -12.75 8.49
N TRP A 85 -4.55 -12.73 7.22
CA TRP A 85 -3.78 -11.62 6.68
C TRP A 85 -4.57 -10.32 6.66
N LEU A 86 -5.83 -10.36 6.21
CA LEU A 86 -6.73 -9.20 6.24
C LEU A 86 -6.88 -8.62 7.65
N SER A 87 -7.03 -9.46 8.67
CA SER A 87 -7.11 -9.03 10.06
C SER A 87 -5.84 -8.32 10.50
N GLN A 88 -4.67 -8.95 10.26
CA GLN A 88 -3.38 -8.38 10.65
C GLN A 88 -3.09 -7.05 9.95
N LEU A 89 -3.42 -6.94 8.66
CA LEU A 89 -3.26 -5.70 7.90
C LEU A 89 -4.22 -4.61 8.38
N ALA A 90 -5.47 -4.95 8.72
CA ALA A 90 -6.42 -4.01 9.29
C ALA A 90 -5.96 -3.48 10.66
N ASP A 91 -5.42 -4.37 11.50
CA ASP A 91 -4.85 -4.01 12.81
C ASP A 91 -3.66 -3.06 12.65
N LEU A 92 -2.74 -3.36 11.72
CA LEU A 92 -1.61 -2.47 11.41
C LEU A 92 -2.09 -1.09 10.95
N ALA A 93 -3.09 -1.04 10.07
CA ALA A 93 -3.63 0.21 9.58
C ALA A 93 -4.33 1.05 10.66
N ASN A 94 -4.79 0.43 11.75
CA ASN A 94 -5.36 1.13 12.91
C ASN A 94 -4.28 1.64 13.89
N GLY A 95 -3.07 1.10 13.80
CA GLY A 95 -1.95 1.48 14.64
C GLY A 95 -1.28 2.77 14.19
N THR A 96 -0.48 3.34 15.10
CA THR A 96 0.34 4.54 14.84
C THR A 96 1.42 4.31 13.78
N GLY A 97 1.80 3.05 13.55
CA GLY A 97 2.77 2.65 12.53
C GLY A 97 2.22 2.65 11.10
N GLY A 98 0.92 2.87 10.90
CA GLY A 98 0.28 2.87 9.57
C GLY A 98 0.19 1.49 8.92
N LEU A 99 -0.55 1.41 7.82
CA LEU A 99 -0.66 0.19 7.02
C LEU A 99 0.69 -0.09 6.35
N ARG A 100 1.17 -1.33 6.45
CA ARG A 100 2.31 -1.81 5.70
C ARG A 100 2.05 -3.23 5.25
N LEU A 101 2.60 -3.61 4.10
CA LEU A 101 2.56 -5.01 3.68
C LEU A 101 3.46 -5.84 4.59
N ILE A 102 2.96 -6.99 5.02
CA ILE A 102 3.69 -8.00 5.79
C ILE A 102 3.61 -9.33 5.07
N PRO A 103 4.53 -10.29 5.32
CA PRO A 103 4.46 -11.62 4.71
C PRO A 103 3.11 -12.31 4.95
N GLU A 104 2.61 -13.04 3.95
CA GLU A 104 1.36 -13.80 4.06
C GLU A 104 1.47 -14.83 5.21
N PRO A 105 0.60 -14.77 6.22
CA PRO A 105 0.59 -15.77 7.28
C PRO A 105 0.03 -17.10 6.77
N ALA A 106 0.49 -18.20 7.35
CA ALA A 106 -0.14 -19.50 7.12
C ALA A 106 -1.66 -19.41 7.47
N PRO A 107 -2.53 -19.90 6.57
CA PRO A 107 -3.98 -19.76 6.67
C PRO A 107 -4.57 -20.34 7.97
#